data_AF-X1FUB2-F1
#
_entry.id   AF-X1FUB2-F1
#
_cell.length_a   1.000
_cell.length_b   1.000
_cell.length_c   1.000
_cell.angle_alpha   90.00
_cell.angle_beta   90.00
_cell.angle_gamma   90.00
#
_symmetry.space_group_name_H-M   'P 1'
#
loop_
_entity.id
_entity.type
_entity.pdbx_description
1 polymer ?
#
loop_
_entity_poly.entity_id
_entity_poly.type
_entity_poly.pdbx_seq_one_letter_code
_entity_poly.pdbx_strand_id
1 'polypeptide(L)'
;VYLFDGAKYGEEVREEILLKNSLDLGLGMPLPQGPVYVYKMGLADRINFIGQDILPETPPEKEMRIFLGEAKDLEGERIQTSYQQLPSSEKEFSYKLILYNSADLPMTVEVVEHFYGEWTILESRPENYIKEENFVVYEVEVPAGQTQEIQYKVRAK
;
A
#
# COMPACT_ATOMS: atom_id res chain seq x y z
N VAL A 1 -0.59 -3.61 8.58
CA VAL A 1 -0.85 -3.69 7.12
C VAL A 1 0.49 -3.52 6.43
N TYR A 2 0.78 -4.34 5.42
CA TYR A 2 1.96 -4.14 4.59
C TYR A 2 1.52 -3.46 3.30
N LEU A 3 2.17 -2.36 2.93
CA LEU A 3 1.82 -1.54 1.76
C LEU A 3 3.00 -1.51 0.79
N PHE A 4 2.75 -1.89 -0.45
CA PHE A 4 3.68 -1.69 -1.56
C PHE A 4 3.10 -0.68 -2.55
N ASP A 5 3.80 0.43 -2.74
CA ASP A 5 3.50 1.45 -3.76
C ASP A 5 4.81 1.78 -4.46
N GLY A 6 5.13 0.99 -5.49
CA GLY A 6 6.44 1.07 -6.13
C GLY A 6 6.64 2.35 -6.95
N ALA A 7 5.55 3.04 -7.31
CA ALA A 7 5.64 4.34 -7.97
C ALA A 7 6.08 5.45 -7.00
N LYS A 8 5.72 5.32 -5.72
CA LYS A 8 6.00 6.33 -4.69
C LYS A 8 7.21 6.02 -3.83
N TYR A 9 7.43 4.75 -3.49
CA TYR A 9 8.46 4.32 -2.52
C TYR A 9 9.51 3.35 -3.11
N GLY A 10 9.49 3.10 -4.42
CA GLY A 10 10.49 2.26 -5.07
C GLY A 10 10.32 0.79 -4.70
N GLU A 11 11.33 0.20 -4.07
CA GLU A 11 11.33 -1.23 -3.67
C GLU A 11 10.79 -1.46 -2.25
N GLU A 12 10.58 -0.38 -1.49
CA GLU A 12 10.17 -0.41 -0.08
C GLU A 12 8.74 -0.97 0.09
N VAL A 13 8.61 -2.03 0.89
CA VAL A 13 7.33 -2.45 1.45
C VAL A 13 7.19 -1.84 2.84
N ARG A 14 6.13 -1.07 3.06
CA ARG A 14 5.89 -0.31 4.29
C ARG A 14 5.11 -1.12 5.29
N GLU A 15 5.56 -1.15 6.54
CA GLU A 15 4.75 -1.60 7.66
C GLU A 15 3.95 -0.42 8.22
N GLU A 16 2.63 -0.54 8.18
CA GLU A 16 1.70 0.52 8.58
C GLU A 16 0.64 0.01 9.57
N ILE A 17 0.22 0.88 10.49
CA ILE A 17 -1.01 0.72 11.28
C ILE A 17 -2.12 1.44 10.55
N LEU A 18 -3.19 0.71 10.21
CA LEU A 18 -4.45 1.28 9.72
C LEU A 18 -5.41 1.43 10.91
N LEU A 19 -5.87 2.65 11.17
CA LEU A 19 -6.77 2.98 12.26
C LEU A 19 -7.87 3.92 11.78
N LYS A 20 -9.12 3.67 12.17
CA LYS A 20 -10.22 4.60 11.92
C LYS A 20 -10.34 5.60 13.09
N ASN A 21 -10.49 6.88 12.79
CA ASN A 21 -10.80 7.92 13.76
C ASN A 21 -12.28 7.83 14.20
N SER A 22 -12.63 6.78 14.92
CA SER A 22 -14.02 6.50 15.32
C SER A 22 -14.23 6.60 16.83
N LEU A 23 -15.47 6.89 17.22
CA LEU A 23 -15.84 7.11 18.62
C LEU A 23 -15.69 5.85 19.48
N ASP A 24 -15.96 4.67 18.92
CA ASP A 24 -15.85 3.38 19.58
C ASP A 24 -14.39 3.02 19.95
N LEU A 25 -13.42 3.62 19.25
CA LEU A 25 -11.99 3.52 19.56
C LEU A 25 -11.51 4.64 20.49
N GLY A 26 -12.43 5.45 21.04
CA GLY A 26 -12.10 6.57 21.93
C GLY A 26 -11.48 7.79 21.24
N LEU A 27 -11.51 7.83 19.90
CA LEU A 27 -11.10 8.98 19.10
C LEU A 27 -12.34 9.81 18.73
N GLY A 28 -12.89 9.64 17.51
CA GLY A 28 -14.18 10.20 17.08
C GLY A 28 -14.25 11.72 17.02
N MET A 29 -13.11 12.41 17.07
CA MET A 29 -12.99 13.87 17.09
C MET A 29 -11.93 14.32 16.08
N PRO A 30 -11.97 15.57 15.60
CA PRO A 30 -10.94 16.09 14.71
C PRO A 30 -9.54 15.95 15.35
N LEU A 31 -8.64 15.26 14.67
CA LEU A 31 -7.26 15.11 15.10
C LEU A 31 -6.40 16.13 14.35
N PRO A 32 -5.70 17.03 15.05
CA PRO A 32 -4.86 18.03 14.39
C PRO A 32 -3.66 17.36 13.74
N GLN A 33 -3.12 18.01 12.70
CA GLN A 33 -1.83 17.63 12.15
C GLN A 33 -0.75 17.66 13.24
N GLY A 34 0.07 16.61 13.32
CA GLY A 34 1.14 16.57 14.31
C GLY A 34 1.85 15.22 14.43
N PRO A 35 2.91 15.17 15.26
CA PRO A 35 3.64 13.94 15.49
C PRO A 35 2.80 12.95 16.29
N VAL A 36 2.87 11.68 15.91
CA VAL A 36 2.28 10.53 16.61
C VAL A 36 3.39 9.59 17.03
N TYR A 37 3.27 9.06 18.24
CA TYR A 37 4.21 8.10 18.81
C TYR A 37 3.47 6.80 19.07
N VAL A 38 4.01 5.71 18.55
CA VAL A 38 3.41 4.39 18.67
C VAL A 38 4.16 3.58 19.72
N TYR A 39 3.39 3.01 20.63
CA TYR A 39 3.89 2.17 21.70
C TYR A 39 3.20 0.80 21.66
N LYS A 40 3.96 -0.25 21.94
CA LYS A 40 3.46 -1.62 22.09
C LYS A 40 3.62 -2.07 23.53
N MET A 41 2.55 -2.61 24.10
CA MET A 41 2.62 -3.30 25.38
C MET A 41 3.38 -4.62 25.20
N GLY A 42 4.50 -4.76 25.89
CA GLY A 42 5.34 -5.95 25.94
C GLY A 42 5.06 -6.82 27.16
N LEU A 43 5.92 -7.81 27.38
CA LEU A 43 5.83 -8.69 28.55
C LEU A 43 6.10 -7.92 29.84
N ALA A 44 5.35 -8.28 30.89
CA ALA A 44 5.42 -7.70 32.23
C ALA A 44 5.15 -6.19 32.27
N ASP A 45 4.09 -5.75 31.58
CA ASP A 45 3.60 -4.35 31.55
C ASP A 45 4.64 -3.32 31.11
N ARG A 46 5.65 -3.76 30.34
CA ARG A 46 6.66 -2.88 29.77
C ARG A 46 6.14 -2.25 28.49
N ILE A 47 6.18 -0.93 28.41
CA ILE A 47 5.81 -0.17 27.23
C ILE A 47 7.06 0.02 26.37
N ASN A 48 7.03 -0.48 25.14
CA ASN A 48 8.10 -0.30 24.17
C ASN A 48 7.69 0.72 23.12
N PHE A 49 8.55 1.70 22.85
CA PHE A 49 8.42 2.58 21.70
C PHE A 49 8.73 1.80 20.42
N ILE A 50 7.84 1.86 19.44
CA ILE A 50 7.97 1.09 18.18
C ILE A 50 7.94 1.93 16.91
N GLY A 51 7.60 3.23 16.99
CA GLY A 51 7.60 4.08 15.81
C GLY A 51 7.09 5.49 16.08
N GLN A 52 7.46 6.42 15.19
CA GLN A 52 6.96 7.78 15.16
C GLN A 52 6.59 8.13 13.72
N ASP A 53 5.50 8.86 13.56
CA ASP A 53 5.07 9.40 12.27
C ASP A 53 4.52 10.83 12.45
N ILE A 54 4.26 11.53 11.34
CA ILE A 54 3.56 12.81 11.33
C ILE A 54 2.23 12.60 10.63
N LEU A 55 1.13 12.62 11.41
CA LEU A 55 -0.20 12.50 10.83
C LEU A 55 -0.68 13.84 10.28
N PRO A 56 -1.37 13.85 9.13
CA PRO A 56 -2.13 15.00 8.67
C PRO A 56 -3.35 15.24 9.54
N GLU A 57 -4.00 16.41 9.37
CA GLU A 57 -5.30 16.65 9.99
C GLU A 57 -6.29 15.55 9.57
N THR A 58 -6.89 14.88 10.55
CA THR A 58 -7.79 13.75 10.32
C THR A 58 -9.19 14.05 10.88
N PRO A 59 -10.20 14.20 10.02
CA PRO A 59 -11.59 14.32 10.45
C PRO A 59 -12.13 13.08 11.17
N PRO A 60 -13.23 13.20 11.93
CA PRO A 60 -13.96 12.05 12.45
C PRO A 60 -14.35 11.06 11.34
N GLU A 61 -14.39 9.78 11.68
CA GLU A 61 -14.75 8.65 10.82
C GLU A 61 -13.81 8.39 9.63
N LYS A 62 -12.68 9.11 9.53
CA LYS A 62 -11.66 8.88 8.50
C LYS A 62 -10.60 7.87 8.95
N GLU A 63 -10.09 7.12 7.99
CA GLU A 63 -8.96 6.22 8.21
C GLU A 63 -7.64 6.99 8.24
N MET A 64 -6.72 6.48 9.06
CA MET A 64 -5.36 6.96 9.24
C MET A 64 -4.41 5.79 9.01
N ARG A 65 -3.33 6.05 8.30
CA ARG A 65 -2.21 5.15 8.15
C ARG A 65 -1.01 5.75 8.89
N ILE A 66 -0.44 4.99 9.81
CA ILE A 66 0.75 5.37 10.58
C ILE A 66 1.88 4.48 10.13
N PHE A 67 2.93 5.07 9.58
CA PHE A 67 4.13 4.35 9.18
C PHE A 67 4.97 3.94 10.38
N LEU A 68 5.33 2.65 10.44
CA LEU A 68 6.22 2.11 11.48
C LEU A 68 7.65 1.91 10.98
N GLY A 69 7.82 1.78 9.67
CA GLY A 69 9.12 1.52 9.04
C GLY A 69 9.00 0.60 7.82
N GLU A 70 10.12 0.37 7.18
CA GLU A 70 10.25 -0.62 6.12
C GLU A 70 10.15 -2.04 6.70
N ALA A 71 9.35 -2.90 6.05
CA ALA A 71 9.22 -4.29 6.38
C ALA A 71 10.50 -5.05 6.00
N LYS A 72 11.15 -5.67 6.98
CA LYS A 72 12.48 -6.29 6.77
C LYS A 72 12.45 -7.58 5.96
N ASP A 73 11.32 -8.27 5.98
CA ASP A 73 11.19 -9.58 5.35
C ASP A 73 10.44 -9.52 4.01
N LEU A 74 9.99 -8.33 3.59
CA LEU A 74 9.23 -8.11 2.37
C LEU A 74 9.96 -7.11 1.46
N GLU A 75 10.02 -7.43 0.18
CA GLU A 75 10.60 -6.57 -0.86
C GLU A 75 9.65 -6.54 -2.06
N GLY A 76 9.55 -5.38 -2.72
CA GLY A 76 8.76 -5.23 -3.93
C GLY A 76 9.59 -4.70 -5.09
N GLU A 77 9.24 -5.07 -6.30
CA GLU A 77 9.84 -4.55 -7.53
C GLU A 77 8.73 -4.11 -8.49
N ARG A 78 8.89 -2.95 -9.11
CA ARG A 78 7.94 -2.39 -10.08
C ARG A 78 8.63 -2.18 -11.43
N ILE A 79 8.30 -3.03 -12.40
CA ILE A 79 8.96 -3.06 -13.71
C ILE A 79 7.98 -2.63 -14.79
N GLN A 80 8.29 -1.57 -15.54
CA GLN A 80 7.53 -1.22 -16.73
C GLN A 80 7.89 -2.17 -17.87
N THR A 81 6.94 -2.97 -18.32
CA THR A 81 7.15 -3.97 -19.38
C THR A 81 6.79 -3.45 -20.76
N SER A 82 5.90 -2.45 -20.85
CA SER A 82 5.58 -1.79 -22.12
C SER A 82 5.14 -0.34 -21.94
N TYR A 83 5.36 0.46 -22.98
CA TYR A 83 4.82 1.81 -23.12
C TYR A 83 4.53 2.09 -24.59
N GLN A 84 3.34 2.60 -24.88
CA GLN A 84 2.96 3.04 -26.22
C GLN A 84 2.08 4.29 -26.12
N GLN A 85 2.43 5.32 -26.87
CA GLN A 85 1.54 6.45 -27.11
C GLN A 85 0.70 6.18 -28.36
N LEU A 86 -0.62 6.30 -28.24
CA LEU A 86 -1.58 6.12 -29.31
C LEU A 86 -1.76 7.43 -30.10
N PRO A 87 -2.20 7.34 -31.37
CA PRO A 87 -2.49 8.54 -32.18
C PRO A 87 -3.56 9.46 -31.56
N SER A 88 -4.43 8.92 -30.70
CA SER A 88 -5.49 9.63 -29.96
C SER A 88 -4.97 10.46 -28.77
N SER A 89 -3.66 10.58 -28.56
CA SER A 89 -3.00 11.11 -27.35
C SER A 89 -3.13 10.26 -26.09
N GLU A 90 -3.91 9.17 -26.15
CA GLU A 90 -3.97 8.15 -25.12
C GLU A 90 -2.63 7.40 -25.01
N LYS A 91 -2.37 6.82 -23.85
CA LYS A 91 -1.19 6.03 -23.55
C LYS A 91 -1.61 4.65 -23.08
N GLU A 92 -0.94 3.63 -23.59
CA GLU A 92 -0.99 2.29 -23.03
C GLU A 92 0.32 1.94 -22.36
N PHE A 93 0.25 1.43 -21.15
CA PHE A 93 1.43 0.95 -20.45
C PHE A 93 1.10 -0.31 -19.65
N SER A 94 2.10 -1.17 -19.53
CA SER A 94 2.00 -2.41 -18.79
C SER A 94 3.09 -2.46 -17.74
N TYR A 95 2.75 -3.02 -16.59
CA TYR A 95 3.67 -3.22 -15.49
C TYR A 95 3.63 -4.66 -15.02
N LYS A 96 4.79 -5.11 -14.54
CA LYS A 96 4.96 -6.32 -13.76
C LYS A 96 5.45 -5.88 -12.37
N LEU A 97 4.70 -6.27 -11.35
CA LEU A 97 5.06 -6.10 -9.95
C LEU A 97 5.48 -7.46 -9.40
N ILE A 98 6.57 -7.50 -8.66
CA ILE A 98 7.08 -8.72 -8.03
C ILE A 98 7.17 -8.43 -6.54
N LEU A 99 6.53 -9.25 -5.72
CA LEU A 99 6.70 -9.23 -4.28
C LEU A 99 7.50 -10.45 -3.86
N TYR A 100 8.42 -10.28 -2.93
CA TYR A 100 9.17 -11.38 -2.31
C TYR A 100 8.95 -11.37 -0.80
N ASN A 101 8.68 -12.56 -0.24
CA ASN A 101 8.57 -12.78 1.20
C ASN A 101 9.67 -13.73 1.65
N SER A 102 10.61 -13.22 2.46
CA SER A 102 11.71 -13.98 3.06
C SER A 102 11.39 -14.53 4.46
N ALA A 103 10.22 -14.19 5.02
CA ALA A 103 9.77 -14.72 6.30
C ALA A 103 9.40 -16.20 6.21
N ASP A 104 9.26 -16.83 7.38
CA ASP A 104 8.85 -18.23 7.55
C ASP A 104 7.31 -18.41 7.58
N LEU A 105 6.56 -17.31 7.43
CA LEU A 105 5.10 -17.28 7.43
C LEU A 105 4.56 -16.53 6.20
N PRO A 106 3.37 -16.90 5.69
CA PRO A 106 2.72 -16.14 4.64
C PRO A 106 2.37 -14.73 5.12
N MET A 107 2.53 -13.73 4.24
CA MET A 107 2.27 -12.33 4.54
C MET A 107 1.38 -11.71 3.46
N THR A 108 0.38 -10.94 3.87
CA THR A 108 -0.51 -10.23 2.94
C THR A 108 -0.03 -8.79 2.74
N VAL A 109 0.11 -8.39 1.47
CA VAL A 109 0.56 -7.07 1.05
C VAL A 109 -0.55 -6.38 0.25
N GLU A 110 -0.89 -5.15 0.63
CA GLU A 110 -1.69 -4.24 -0.19
C GLU A 110 -0.77 -3.60 -1.23
N VAL A 111 -1.01 -3.85 -2.51
CA VAL A 111 -0.28 -3.23 -3.62
C VAL A 111 -1.12 -2.14 -4.25
N VAL A 112 -0.62 -0.91 -4.25
CA VAL A 112 -1.34 0.27 -4.75
C VAL A 112 -0.68 0.78 -6.01
N GLU A 113 -1.46 0.91 -7.08
CA GLU A 113 -1.02 1.50 -8.34
C GLU A 113 -1.92 2.67 -8.73
N HIS A 114 -1.29 3.81 -9.01
CA HIS A 114 -1.97 5.08 -9.29
C HIS A 114 -2.08 5.34 -10.79
N PHE A 115 -3.24 5.81 -11.21
CA PHE A 115 -3.51 6.19 -12.60
C PHE A 115 -4.15 7.58 -12.63
N TYR A 116 -3.59 8.47 -13.45
CA TYR A 116 -4.07 9.83 -13.61
C TYR A 116 -4.91 9.98 -14.87
N GLY A 117 -5.92 10.85 -14.81
CA GLY A 117 -6.83 11.12 -15.93
C GLY A 117 -7.90 10.04 -16.07
N GLU A 118 -8.50 9.95 -17.26
CA GLU A 118 -9.44 8.87 -17.56
C GLU A 118 -8.64 7.61 -17.87
N TRP A 119 -8.91 6.51 -17.16
CA TRP A 119 -8.16 5.26 -17.33
C TRP A 119 -9.04 4.02 -17.32
N THR A 120 -8.53 2.96 -17.94
CA THR A 120 -9.16 1.64 -17.96
C THR A 120 -8.09 0.55 -17.94
N ILE A 121 -8.25 -0.43 -17.06
CA ILE A 121 -7.47 -1.66 -17.07
C ILE A 121 -7.94 -2.52 -18.24
N LEU A 122 -7.02 -2.81 -19.15
CA LEU A 122 -7.25 -3.68 -20.30
C LEU A 122 -7.05 -5.15 -19.94
N GLU A 123 -6.03 -5.43 -19.12
CA GLU A 123 -5.67 -6.76 -18.65
C GLU A 123 -5.15 -6.65 -17.22
N SER A 124 -5.47 -7.61 -16.36
CA SER A 124 -4.87 -7.71 -15.03
C SER A 124 -4.82 -9.15 -14.54
N ARG A 125 -3.72 -9.49 -13.87
CA ARG A 125 -3.48 -10.74 -13.17
C ARG A 125 -2.80 -10.41 -11.83
N PRO A 126 -3.41 -10.73 -10.68
CA PRO A 126 -4.73 -11.35 -10.53
C PRO A 126 -5.87 -10.45 -11.03
N GLU A 127 -6.99 -11.06 -11.41
CA GLU A 127 -8.19 -10.33 -11.90
C GLU A 127 -8.93 -9.60 -10.76
N ASN A 128 -8.71 -10.03 -9.52
CA ASN A 128 -9.34 -9.48 -8.33
C ASN A 128 -8.54 -8.26 -7.85
N TYR A 129 -9.16 -7.09 -7.89
CA TYR A 129 -8.61 -5.85 -7.34
C TYR A 129 -9.76 -4.92 -6.94
N ILE A 130 -9.48 -4.02 -6.02
CA ILE A 130 -10.39 -2.91 -5.67
C ILE A 130 -10.06 -1.76 -6.61
N LYS A 131 -11.09 -1.28 -7.32
CA LYS A 131 -10.99 -0.12 -8.21
C LYS A 131 -11.52 1.13 -7.52
N GLU A 132 -10.65 2.12 -7.39
CA GLU A 132 -11.00 3.47 -6.94
C GLU A 132 -10.88 4.46 -8.11
N GLU A 133 -11.18 5.73 -7.88
CA GLU A 133 -11.18 6.74 -8.96
C GLU A 133 -9.79 6.94 -9.59
N ASN A 134 -8.73 6.98 -8.78
CA ASN A 134 -7.37 7.33 -9.23
C ASN A 134 -6.33 6.24 -8.95
N PHE A 135 -6.74 5.09 -8.42
CA PHE A 135 -5.85 4.00 -8.11
C PHE A 135 -6.57 2.66 -8.08
N VAL A 136 -5.79 1.58 -8.07
CA VAL A 136 -6.26 0.23 -7.75
C VAL A 136 -5.47 -0.34 -6.58
N VAL A 137 -6.12 -1.22 -5.83
CA VAL A 137 -5.50 -1.96 -4.74
C VAL A 137 -5.62 -3.46 -5.03
N TYR A 138 -4.49 -4.15 -5.03
CA TYR A 138 -4.43 -5.60 -4.99
C TYR A 138 -4.12 -6.05 -3.57
N GLU A 139 -4.92 -6.97 -3.03
CA GLU A 139 -4.58 -7.68 -1.79
C GLU A 139 -3.93 -9.00 -2.17
N VAL A 140 -2.64 -9.12 -1.89
CA VAL A 140 -1.84 -10.27 -2.35
C VAL A 140 -1.22 -10.97 -1.16
N GLU A 141 -1.58 -12.23 -0.97
CA GLU A 141 -0.85 -13.13 -0.08
C GLU A 141 0.42 -13.61 -0.77
N VAL A 142 1.56 -13.38 -0.14
CA VAL A 142 2.87 -13.87 -0.56
C VAL A 142 3.26 -15.00 0.40
N PRO A 143 3.28 -16.26 -0.05
CA PRO A 143 3.64 -17.38 0.80
C PRO A 143 5.08 -17.25 1.36
N ALA A 144 5.34 -17.91 2.49
CA ALA A 144 6.65 -17.95 3.13
C ALA A 144 7.76 -18.37 2.14
N GLY A 145 8.84 -17.60 2.09
CA GLY A 145 9.99 -17.88 1.23
C GLY A 145 9.74 -17.77 -0.28
N GLN A 146 8.59 -17.25 -0.73
CA GLN A 146 8.17 -17.25 -2.13
C GLN A 146 8.00 -15.86 -2.70
N THR A 147 7.87 -15.80 -4.03
CA THR A 147 7.50 -14.59 -4.77
C THR A 147 6.07 -14.68 -5.28
N GLN A 148 5.42 -13.53 -5.43
CA GLN A 148 4.14 -13.41 -6.09
C GLN A 148 4.20 -12.26 -7.10
N GLU A 149 3.61 -12.49 -8.27
CA GLU A 149 3.60 -11.52 -9.36
C GLU A 149 2.22 -10.93 -9.58
N ILE A 150 2.19 -9.64 -9.89
CA ILE A 150 1.03 -8.93 -10.45
C ILE A 150 1.44 -8.42 -11.82
N GLN A 151 0.60 -8.62 -12.83
CA GLN A 151 0.82 -8.08 -14.17
C GLN A 151 -0.44 -7.40 -14.65
N TYR A 152 -0.33 -6.16 -15.11
CA TYR A 152 -1.49 -5.44 -15.62
C TYR A 152 -1.11 -4.55 -16.80
N LYS A 153 -2.12 -4.23 -17.60
CA LYS A 153 -2.05 -3.28 -18.72
C LYS A 153 -3.16 -2.25 -18.57
N VAL A 154 -2.80 -0.98 -18.65
CA VAL A 154 -3.74 0.16 -18.54
C VAL A 154 -3.68 1.01 -19.79
N ARG A 155 -4.84 1.52 -20.19
CA ARG A 155 -4.97 2.66 -21.11
C ARG A 155 -5.39 3.89 -20.31
N ALA A 156 -4.68 4.99 -20.46
CA ALA A 156 -4.98 6.27 -19.80
C ALA A 156 -4.94 7.44 -20.81
N LYS A 157 -5.68 8.50 -20.52
CA LYS A 157 -5.76 9.71 -21.34
C LYS A 157 -5.20 10.93 -20.63
#